data_AF-A0A9D7SQB7-F1
#
_entry.id   AF-A0A9D7SQB7-F1
#
_cell.length_a   1.000
_cell.length_b   1.000
_cell.length_c   1.000
_cell.angle_alpha   90.00
_cell.angle_beta   90.00
_cell.angle_gamma   90.00
#
_symmetry.space_group_name_H-M   'P 1'
#
loop_
_entity.id
_entity.type
_entity.pdbx_description
1 polymer ?
#
loop_
_entity_poly.entity_id
_entity_poly.type
_entity_poly.pdbx_seq_one_letter_code
_entity_poly.pdbx_strand_id
1 'polypeptide(L)'
;MKMKFIFAAFILLLQDTSYSQPSYSPTGRNRMAAEWEPALGTIITWPLSIPYKLVIELATDGKLYIMVPDDKTQKEAVTWLSKWHLDPKHIKFIRAPQGIDAFWVRDWGPHAVFTEDGTMKLADGIYKYATPVSGIKCDDPLHFIYTTPDNKVLQTDIEDKAPQFIGLSMDMDMVELPFAFTGGNVITDGLGNAFSTCIIKNENLYGGESEEKFLADAKSMLGIDRYNLISNFEPDGIQHIDCFMKMLDDERLLVMRPPIGHPLYTVYENIVNNELAKLKNAYGRPYKILRLDTDVYYENKLAAYSNSLILNKTIYVPLFGIKQDSVALSEWRAAMPGYKVKGFDFQINKEPTISDEARHHYGNRGWNDGDALHCRTRAMWDPQMLYMSVDNIPESVTPAKDYSVNAIIKAYSKMPLIPESLKLSWRVKGTTEWNEILLAQTTTPDLYKGSIPAAKSGTTIEYFVAAKDKSDRSETMPRTAPDGLYSFNVQ
;
A
#
# COMPACT_ATOMS: atom_id res chain seq x y z
N MET A 1 -53.66 40.01 3.09
CA MET A 1 -53.05 39.04 2.17
C MET A 1 -52.29 38.03 3.02
N LYS A 2 -52.77 36.79 3.14
CA LYS A 2 -52.24 35.76 4.05
C LYS A 2 -50.93 35.19 3.50
N MET A 3 -49.84 35.25 4.27
CA MET A 3 -48.58 34.61 3.93
C MET A 3 -48.55 33.22 4.60
N LYS A 4 -48.53 32.16 3.78
CA LYS A 4 -48.45 30.76 4.22
C LYS A 4 -46.99 30.42 4.52
N PHE A 5 -46.72 29.99 5.74
CA PHE A 5 -45.49 29.27 6.08
C PHE A 5 -45.63 27.81 5.62
N ILE A 6 -44.69 27.35 4.79
CA ILE A 6 -44.56 25.93 4.40
C ILE A 6 -43.51 25.34 5.33
N PHE A 7 -43.94 24.43 6.21
CA PHE A 7 -43.05 23.54 6.98
C PHE A 7 -42.55 22.45 6.03
N ALA A 8 -41.24 22.41 5.77
CA ALA A 8 -40.60 21.27 5.13
C ALA A 8 -40.38 20.17 6.17
N ALA A 9 -41.07 19.05 6.02
CA ALA A 9 -40.88 17.87 6.84
C ALA A 9 -39.55 17.19 6.46
N PHE A 10 -38.65 17.05 7.43
CA PHE A 10 -37.46 16.20 7.31
C PHE A 10 -37.92 14.74 7.26
N ILE A 11 -37.77 14.09 6.11
CA ILE A 11 -37.89 12.65 5.97
C ILE A 11 -36.57 12.05 6.49
N LEU A 12 -36.59 11.46 7.68
CA LEU A 12 -35.56 10.52 8.09
C LEU A 12 -35.66 9.30 7.17
N LEU A 13 -34.71 9.15 6.26
CA LEU A 13 -34.47 7.91 5.55
C LEU A 13 -33.91 6.91 6.57
N LEU A 14 -34.76 6.00 7.04
CA LEU A 14 -34.32 4.76 7.68
C LEU A 14 -33.44 4.01 6.67
N GLN A 15 -32.15 3.91 6.98
CA GLN A 15 -31.26 3.00 6.26
C GLN A 15 -31.74 1.58 6.51
N ASP A 16 -32.09 0.88 5.44
CA ASP A 16 -32.46 -0.53 5.45
C ASP A 16 -31.22 -1.36 5.84
N THR A 17 -31.09 -1.67 7.14
CA THR A 17 -30.03 -2.50 7.70
C THR A 17 -30.37 -3.97 7.52
N SER A 18 -30.22 -4.53 6.32
CA SER A 18 -30.33 -5.99 6.16
C SER A 18 -29.60 -6.63 4.98
N TYR A 19 -28.67 -5.93 4.32
CA TYR A 19 -27.72 -6.61 3.44
C TYR A 19 -26.44 -6.95 4.20
N SER A 20 -26.46 -8.09 4.89
CA SER A 20 -25.25 -8.73 5.41
C SER A 20 -24.40 -9.15 4.21
N GLN A 21 -23.39 -8.35 3.85
CA GLN A 21 -22.36 -8.81 2.92
C GLN A 21 -21.79 -10.14 3.42
N PRO A 22 -21.65 -11.17 2.58
CA PRO A 22 -21.04 -12.43 3.02
C PRO A 22 -19.65 -12.13 3.59
N SER A 23 -19.32 -12.76 4.72
CA SER A 23 -18.00 -12.62 5.34
C SER A 23 -16.93 -13.02 4.34
N TYR A 24 -16.04 -12.09 3.99
CA TYR A 24 -14.90 -12.38 3.10
C TYR A 24 -14.05 -13.53 3.66
N SER A 25 -13.63 -14.44 2.79
CA SER A 25 -12.64 -15.47 3.11
C SER A 25 -11.61 -15.56 1.98
N PRO A 26 -10.30 -15.64 2.29
CA PRO A 26 -9.25 -15.81 1.30
C PRO A 26 -9.10 -17.25 0.80
N THR A 27 -9.94 -18.19 1.24
CA THR A 27 -9.91 -19.59 0.76
C THR A 27 -10.72 -19.78 -0.50
N GLY A 28 -10.14 -20.50 -1.47
CA GLY A 28 -10.79 -20.86 -2.73
C GLY A 28 -10.93 -19.69 -3.72
N ARG A 29 -10.09 -18.66 -3.60
CA ARG A 29 -10.08 -17.52 -4.52
C ARG A 29 -8.70 -16.89 -4.63
N ASN A 30 -8.45 -16.22 -5.75
CA ASN A 30 -7.25 -15.38 -5.92
C ASN A 30 -7.32 -14.17 -4.95
N ARG A 31 -6.16 -13.72 -4.47
CA ARG A 31 -6.04 -12.56 -3.58
C ARG A 31 -4.72 -11.84 -3.80
N MET A 32 -4.78 -10.59 -4.22
CA MET A 32 -3.64 -9.69 -4.22
C MET A 32 -3.28 -9.26 -2.79
N ALA A 33 -1.99 -9.29 -2.44
CA ALA A 33 -1.52 -8.89 -1.11
C ALA A 33 -1.46 -7.36 -0.97
N ALA A 34 -1.89 -6.85 0.18
CA ALA A 34 -1.72 -5.44 0.53
C ALA A 34 -0.28 -5.14 0.99
N GLU A 35 0.11 -3.87 0.99
CA GLU A 35 1.49 -3.46 1.24
C GLU A 35 1.95 -3.70 2.69
N TRP A 36 1.07 -3.48 3.68
CA TRP A 36 1.40 -3.63 5.10
C TRP A 36 1.48 -5.10 5.56
N GLU A 37 1.16 -6.04 4.69
CA GLU A 37 1.21 -7.48 4.99
C GLU A 37 2.65 -7.98 5.17
N PRO A 38 2.86 -9.18 5.75
CA PRO A 38 4.20 -9.70 5.99
C PRO A 38 5.04 -9.78 4.71
N ALA A 39 6.24 -9.19 4.77
CA ALA A 39 7.18 -9.18 3.66
C ALA A 39 8.55 -9.71 4.10
N LEU A 40 9.19 -10.47 3.22
CA LEU A 40 10.57 -10.90 3.40
C LEU A 40 11.56 -9.74 3.31
N GLY A 41 11.20 -8.68 2.58
CA GLY A 41 12.12 -7.59 2.30
C GLY A 41 11.71 -6.66 1.15
N THR A 42 12.70 -5.99 0.57
CA THR A 42 12.50 -4.95 -0.45
C THR A 42 13.38 -5.20 -1.66
N ILE A 43 12.82 -5.02 -2.85
CA ILE A 43 13.51 -5.00 -4.13
C ILE A 43 13.88 -3.56 -4.46
N ILE A 44 15.14 -3.39 -4.87
CA ILE A 44 15.70 -2.15 -5.40
C ILE A 44 16.58 -2.48 -6.62
N THR A 45 16.99 -1.45 -7.36
CA THR A 45 17.98 -1.59 -8.44
C THR A 45 19.32 -0.98 -8.05
N TRP A 46 20.37 -1.47 -8.71
CA TRP A 46 21.72 -0.91 -8.64
C TRP A 46 22.23 -0.63 -10.07
N PRO A 47 22.84 0.54 -10.36
CA PRO A 47 23.23 1.64 -9.44
C PRO A 47 22.07 2.26 -8.67
N LEU A 48 22.35 2.81 -7.49
CA LEU A 48 21.27 3.25 -6.61
C LEU A 48 20.52 4.43 -7.23
N SER A 49 19.20 4.41 -7.06
CA SER A 49 18.27 5.52 -7.30
C SER A 49 17.65 6.05 -6.01
N ILE A 50 18.17 5.60 -4.87
CA ILE A 50 17.72 5.93 -3.51
C ILE A 50 18.93 6.25 -2.62
N PRO A 51 18.76 6.99 -1.50
CA PRO A 51 19.89 7.34 -0.64
C PRO A 51 20.48 6.09 0.01
N TYR A 52 21.81 6.01 0.12
CA TYR A 52 22.45 4.82 0.71
C TYR A 52 22.01 4.57 2.17
N LYS A 53 21.61 5.63 2.89
CA LYS A 53 21.06 5.48 4.25
C LYS A 53 19.74 4.71 4.26
N LEU A 54 18.91 4.88 3.23
CA LEU A 54 17.69 4.08 3.08
C LEU A 54 18.05 2.61 2.81
N VAL A 55 19.04 2.35 1.96
CA VAL A 55 19.54 0.99 1.69
C VAL A 55 19.96 0.28 2.98
N ILE A 56 20.67 0.97 3.88
CA ILE A 56 21.08 0.41 5.18
C ILE A 56 19.87 0.01 6.02
N GLU A 57 18.88 0.88 6.12
CA GLU A 57 17.70 0.64 6.94
C GLU A 57 16.81 -0.47 6.36
N LEU A 58 16.64 -0.52 5.02
CA LEU A 58 15.91 -1.60 4.34
C LEU A 58 16.58 -2.97 4.55
N ALA A 59 17.91 -3.04 4.46
CA ALA A 59 18.68 -4.27 4.70
C ALA A 59 18.71 -4.68 6.19
N THR A 60 18.45 -3.74 7.10
CA THR A 60 18.36 -4.01 8.55
C THR A 60 16.98 -4.57 8.92
N ASP A 61 15.91 -4.04 8.31
CA ASP A 61 14.54 -4.40 8.65
C ASP A 61 13.99 -5.59 7.83
N GLY A 62 14.74 -6.08 6.83
CA GLY A 62 14.38 -7.23 6.00
C GLY A 62 15.52 -7.69 5.08
N LYS A 63 15.22 -8.61 4.15
CA LYS A 63 16.14 -8.92 3.04
C LYS A 63 16.13 -7.78 2.03
N LEU A 64 17.28 -7.48 1.46
CA LEU A 64 17.41 -6.55 0.34
C LEU A 64 17.69 -7.34 -0.95
N TYR A 65 16.76 -7.27 -1.89
CA TYR A 65 16.88 -7.86 -3.21
C TYR A 65 17.39 -6.77 -4.17
N ILE A 66 18.60 -6.92 -4.68
CA ILE A 66 19.26 -5.89 -5.49
C ILE A 66 19.37 -6.39 -6.93
N MET A 67 18.67 -5.74 -7.86
CA MET A 67 18.81 -6.03 -9.28
C MET A 67 20.06 -5.37 -9.85
N VAL A 68 20.86 -6.15 -10.60
CA VAL A 68 22.13 -5.72 -11.19
C VAL A 68 22.22 -6.20 -12.65
N PRO A 69 22.73 -5.37 -13.58
CA PRO A 69 22.80 -5.71 -15.00
C PRO A 69 23.89 -6.75 -15.33
N ASP A 70 25.01 -6.74 -14.58
CA ASP A 70 26.17 -7.56 -14.88
C ASP A 70 27.07 -7.82 -13.65
N ASP A 71 28.09 -8.67 -13.84
CA ASP A 71 29.08 -9.00 -12.80
C ASP A 71 29.90 -7.80 -12.33
N LYS A 72 30.19 -6.86 -13.22
CA LYS A 72 31.03 -5.69 -12.91
C LYS A 72 30.28 -4.78 -11.93
N THR A 73 29.04 -4.49 -12.25
CA THR A 73 28.12 -3.67 -11.47
C THR A 73 27.80 -4.33 -10.13
N GLN A 74 27.62 -5.65 -10.11
CA GLN A 74 27.47 -6.40 -8.85
C GLN A 74 28.71 -6.29 -7.95
N LYS A 75 29.93 -6.39 -8.49
CA LYS A 75 31.18 -6.22 -7.71
C LYS A 75 31.31 -4.83 -7.13
N GLU A 76 30.87 -3.81 -7.86
CA GLU A 76 30.81 -2.44 -7.36
C GLU A 76 29.81 -2.32 -6.20
N ALA A 77 28.60 -2.87 -6.36
CA ALA A 77 27.60 -2.90 -5.29
C ALA A 77 28.15 -3.57 -4.02
N VAL A 78 28.75 -4.76 -4.14
CA VAL A 78 29.38 -5.47 -3.02
C VAL A 78 30.43 -4.62 -2.30
N THR A 79 31.23 -3.84 -3.04
CA THR A 79 32.25 -2.96 -2.47
C THR A 79 31.62 -1.89 -1.57
N TRP A 80 30.53 -1.26 -2.03
CA TRP A 80 29.84 -0.23 -1.26
C TRP A 80 29.03 -0.79 -0.09
N LEU A 81 28.30 -1.89 -0.30
CA LEU A 81 27.56 -2.56 0.77
C LEU A 81 28.49 -3.00 1.91
N SER A 82 29.71 -3.46 1.58
CA SER A 82 30.74 -3.79 2.58
C SER A 82 31.23 -2.55 3.34
N LYS A 83 31.40 -1.41 2.66
CA LYS A 83 31.76 -0.13 3.31
C LYS A 83 30.66 0.39 4.24
N TRP A 84 29.41 0.07 3.95
CA TRP A 84 28.26 0.38 4.82
C TRP A 84 27.99 -0.69 5.87
N HIS A 85 28.87 -1.69 5.99
CA HIS A 85 28.79 -2.77 6.99
C HIS A 85 27.50 -3.59 6.93
N LEU A 86 26.93 -3.76 5.73
CA LEU A 86 25.75 -4.60 5.54
C LEU A 86 26.14 -6.08 5.54
N ASP A 87 25.41 -6.89 6.31
CA ASP A 87 25.61 -8.34 6.36
C ASP A 87 25.17 -8.97 5.02
N PRO A 88 26.07 -9.63 4.26
CA PRO A 88 25.73 -10.29 3.01
C PRO A 88 24.59 -11.31 3.12
N LYS A 89 24.32 -11.88 4.30
CA LYS A 89 23.18 -12.81 4.50
C LYS A 89 21.82 -12.16 4.28
N HIS A 90 21.74 -10.83 4.44
CA HIS A 90 20.54 -10.05 4.18
C HIS A 90 20.43 -9.58 2.73
N ILE A 91 21.45 -9.80 1.90
CA ILE A 91 21.50 -9.32 0.52
C ILE A 91 21.29 -10.48 -0.46
N LYS A 92 20.39 -10.31 -1.43
CA LYS A 92 20.24 -11.20 -2.57
C LYS A 92 20.38 -10.41 -3.86
N PHE A 93 21.37 -10.75 -4.68
CA PHE A 93 21.49 -10.17 -6.01
C PHE A 93 20.62 -10.92 -7.03
N ILE A 94 19.96 -10.16 -7.89
CA ILE A 94 19.17 -10.67 -9.02
C ILE A 94 19.81 -10.11 -10.30
N ARG A 95 20.29 -10.99 -11.18
CA ARG A 95 20.87 -10.57 -12.45
C ARG A 95 19.76 -10.37 -13.47
N ALA A 96 19.60 -9.14 -13.95
CA ALA A 96 18.60 -8.78 -14.94
C ALA A 96 19.09 -7.58 -15.77
N PRO A 97 18.86 -7.55 -17.09
CA PRO A 97 19.10 -6.36 -17.90
C PRO A 97 18.36 -5.14 -17.32
N GLN A 98 18.92 -3.95 -17.51
CA GLN A 98 18.35 -2.68 -17.07
C GLN A 98 18.37 -1.72 -18.27
N GLY A 99 17.23 -1.10 -18.54
CA GLY A 99 17.02 -0.04 -19.51
C GLY A 99 16.81 1.30 -18.83
N ILE A 100 16.16 2.22 -19.55
CA ILE A 100 16.01 3.62 -19.15
C ILE A 100 15.12 3.82 -17.91
N ASP A 101 14.32 2.80 -17.56
CA ASP A 101 13.31 2.87 -16.50
C ASP A 101 13.58 2.00 -15.29
N ALA A 102 14.78 1.43 -15.23
CA ALA A 102 15.16 0.47 -14.21
C ALA A 102 15.04 1.01 -12.78
N PHE A 103 15.06 2.32 -12.55
CA PHE A 103 14.98 2.86 -11.19
C PHE A 103 13.56 2.87 -10.59
N TRP A 104 12.52 2.77 -11.41
CA TRP A 104 11.12 2.74 -10.97
C TRP A 104 10.59 1.32 -10.76
N VAL A 105 11.29 0.54 -9.94
CA VAL A 105 10.90 -0.85 -9.60
C VAL A 105 9.50 -0.97 -8.98
N ARG A 106 8.92 0.13 -8.50
CA ARG A 106 7.51 0.15 -8.15
C ARG A 106 6.66 -0.11 -9.38
N ASP A 107 6.91 0.56 -10.48
CA ASP A 107 5.95 0.64 -11.57
C ASP A 107 5.91 -0.64 -12.40
N TRP A 108 7.07 -1.16 -12.79
CA TRP A 108 7.19 -2.43 -13.50
C TRP A 108 7.35 -3.65 -12.58
N GLY A 109 7.67 -3.47 -11.30
CA GLY A 109 7.92 -4.60 -10.40
C GLY A 109 6.64 -5.41 -10.11
N PRO A 110 6.77 -6.72 -9.86
CA PRO A 110 5.62 -7.60 -9.75
C PRO A 110 4.81 -7.32 -8.48
N HIS A 111 3.52 -7.67 -8.55
CA HIS A 111 2.64 -7.72 -7.39
C HIS A 111 2.55 -9.16 -6.85
N ALA A 112 2.27 -9.33 -5.56
CA ALA A 112 2.03 -10.66 -5.01
C ALA A 112 0.54 -11.03 -5.13
N VAL A 113 0.28 -12.20 -5.74
CA VAL A 113 -1.06 -12.79 -5.81
C VAL A 113 -1.03 -14.19 -5.21
N PHE A 114 -1.88 -14.45 -4.22
CA PHE A 114 -2.15 -15.79 -3.74
C PHE A 114 -3.23 -16.41 -4.60
N THR A 115 -2.95 -17.54 -5.25
CA THR A 115 -3.94 -18.27 -6.05
C THR A 115 -4.94 -19.03 -5.19
N GLU A 116 -6.01 -19.55 -5.78
CA GLU A 116 -7.09 -20.26 -5.07
C GLU A 116 -6.60 -21.39 -4.14
N ASP A 117 -5.50 -22.05 -4.51
CA ASP A 117 -4.83 -23.12 -3.75
C ASP A 117 -3.92 -22.60 -2.60
N GLY A 118 -3.84 -21.27 -2.43
CA GLY A 118 -3.01 -20.60 -1.45
C GLY A 118 -1.53 -20.50 -1.81
N THR A 119 -1.13 -20.78 -3.05
CA THR A 119 0.26 -20.59 -3.49
C THR A 119 0.47 -19.14 -3.92
N MET A 120 1.56 -18.49 -3.47
CA MET A 120 1.90 -17.14 -3.94
C MET A 120 2.58 -17.19 -5.29
N LYS A 121 2.11 -16.37 -6.23
CA LYS A 121 2.73 -16.09 -7.53
C LYS A 121 3.06 -14.61 -7.64
N LEU A 122 3.94 -14.28 -8.58
CA LEU A 122 4.26 -12.90 -8.93
C LEU A 122 3.45 -12.48 -10.15
N ALA A 123 2.55 -11.52 -10.00
CA ALA A 123 1.76 -10.98 -11.09
C ALA A 123 2.54 -9.89 -11.82
N ASP A 124 2.70 -10.06 -13.13
CA ASP A 124 3.43 -9.18 -14.03
C ASP A 124 2.43 -8.40 -14.89
N GLY A 125 2.48 -7.07 -14.82
CA GLY A 125 1.59 -6.18 -15.57
C GLY A 125 2.31 -5.60 -16.78
N ILE A 126 1.58 -5.34 -17.87
CA ILE A 126 2.19 -4.74 -19.06
C ILE A 126 2.77 -3.37 -18.72
N TYR A 127 4.07 -3.19 -18.96
CA TYR A 127 4.86 -1.98 -18.75
C TYR A 127 5.63 -1.60 -20.01
N LYS A 128 4.93 -1.54 -21.14
CA LYS A 128 5.55 -1.40 -22.46
C LYS A 128 6.05 0.01 -22.81
N TYR A 129 5.50 1.07 -22.21
CA TYR A 129 5.71 2.46 -22.66
C TYR A 129 6.17 3.41 -21.54
N ALA A 130 6.83 2.89 -20.51
CA ALA A 130 7.04 3.58 -19.23
C ALA A 130 5.71 4.11 -18.63
N THR A 131 5.80 4.88 -17.55
CA THR A 131 4.65 5.62 -17.00
C THR A 131 4.32 6.83 -17.89
N PRO A 132 3.18 6.87 -18.59
CA PRO A 132 2.76 8.07 -19.29
C PRO A 132 2.29 9.15 -18.30
N VAL A 133 2.27 10.40 -18.77
CA VAL A 133 1.64 11.52 -18.07
C VAL A 133 0.34 11.91 -18.76
N SER A 134 -0.57 12.51 -18.02
CA SER A 134 -1.85 12.99 -18.54
C SER A 134 -2.38 14.18 -17.74
N GLY A 135 -3.37 14.84 -18.30
CA GLY A 135 -4.07 15.93 -17.64
C GLY A 135 -5.07 15.48 -16.57
N ILE A 136 -5.77 16.46 -16.00
CA ILE A 136 -6.67 16.26 -14.86
C ILE A 136 -7.97 15.53 -15.23
N LYS A 137 -8.37 15.51 -16.51
CA LYS A 137 -9.57 14.77 -16.92
C LYS A 137 -9.21 13.32 -17.23
N CYS A 138 -10.11 12.41 -16.91
CA CYS A 138 -9.92 11.00 -17.17
C CYS A 138 -9.85 10.63 -18.66
N ASP A 139 -10.24 11.53 -19.56
CA ASP A 139 -10.17 11.37 -21.02
C ASP A 139 -9.11 12.28 -21.67
N ASP A 140 -8.28 12.97 -20.88
CA ASP A 140 -7.14 13.70 -21.41
C ASP A 140 -6.13 12.71 -22.05
N PRO A 141 -5.47 13.10 -23.15
CA PRO A 141 -4.55 12.23 -23.86
C PRO A 141 -3.35 11.83 -23.00
N LEU A 142 -2.74 10.70 -23.35
CA LEU A 142 -1.45 10.30 -22.79
C LEU A 142 -0.31 11.06 -23.49
N HIS A 143 0.68 11.46 -22.71
CA HIS A 143 1.97 11.95 -23.17
C HIS A 143 3.07 11.03 -22.62
N PHE A 144 4.04 10.69 -23.45
CA PHE A 144 5.09 9.75 -23.08
C PHE A 144 6.40 10.48 -22.85
N ILE A 145 7.05 10.17 -21.74
CA ILE A 145 8.29 10.83 -21.29
C ILE A 145 9.52 10.41 -22.13
N TYR A 146 9.46 9.24 -22.77
CA TYR A 146 10.53 8.74 -23.62
C TYR A 146 10.09 8.70 -25.08
N THR A 147 10.73 9.55 -25.89
CA THR A 147 10.54 9.58 -27.33
C THR A 147 11.87 9.59 -28.07
N THR A 148 11.85 9.05 -29.28
CA THR A 148 12.95 9.19 -30.24
C THR A 148 13.05 10.64 -30.73
N PRO A 149 14.18 11.05 -31.34
CA PRO A 149 14.30 12.37 -31.96
C PRO A 149 13.25 12.69 -33.05
N ASP A 150 12.63 11.66 -33.66
CA ASP A 150 11.50 11.79 -34.59
C ASP A 150 10.12 11.68 -33.92
N ASN A 151 10.03 11.90 -32.61
CA ASN A 151 8.81 11.92 -31.79
C ASN A 151 8.02 10.60 -31.75
N LYS A 152 8.69 9.45 -31.91
CA LYS A 152 8.05 8.15 -31.68
C LYS A 152 8.21 7.75 -30.23
N VAL A 153 7.15 7.22 -29.62
CA VAL A 153 7.17 6.68 -28.27
C VAL A 153 8.15 5.50 -28.18
N LEU A 154 9.07 5.57 -27.22
CA LEU A 154 10.01 4.48 -26.93
C LEU A 154 9.33 3.39 -26.10
N GLN A 155 9.73 2.14 -26.36
CA GLN A 155 9.25 0.99 -25.59
C GLN A 155 10.26 0.60 -24.51
N THR A 156 9.76 0.28 -23.32
CA THR A 156 10.51 -0.17 -22.14
C THR A 156 10.48 -1.70 -22.01
N ASP A 157 10.73 -2.40 -23.12
CA ASP A 157 10.69 -3.88 -23.20
C ASP A 157 11.67 -4.58 -22.22
N ILE A 158 12.68 -3.86 -21.75
CA ILE A 158 13.64 -4.38 -20.76
C ILE A 158 12.98 -4.46 -19.39
N GLU A 159 12.35 -3.36 -18.95
CA GLU A 159 11.64 -3.30 -17.68
C GLU A 159 10.38 -4.15 -17.67
N ASP A 160 9.63 -4.19 -18.79
CA ASP A 160 8.46 -5.07 -18.98
C ASP A 160 8.78 -6.56 -18.77
N LYS A 161 10.04 -6.97 -18.98
CA LYS A 161 10.50 -8.37 -18.77
C LYS A 161 11.29 -8.56 -17.49
N ALA A 162 11.59 -7.49 -16.75
CA ALA A 162 12.40 -7.55 -15.54
C ALA A 162 11.78 -8.43 -14.44
N PRO A 163 10.44 -8.48 -14.24
CA PRO A 163 9.82 -9.35 -13.23
C PRO A 163 10.11 -10.85 -13.42
N GLN A 164 10.28 -11.32 -14.66
CA GLN A 164 10.62 -12.72 -14.94
C GLN A 164 11.96 -13.12 -14.31
N PHE A 165 12.94 -12.21 -14.26
CA PHE A 165 14.22 -12.47 -13.59
C PHE A 165 14.07 -12.55 -12.06
N ILE A 166 13.10 -11.81 -11.50
CA ILE A 166 12.76 -11.90 -10.08
C ILE A 166 12.13 -13.27 -9.81
N GLY A 167 11.13 -13.68 -10.59
CA GLY A 167 10.49 -15.00 -10.48
C GLY A 167 11.48 -16.15 -10.55
N LEU A 168 12.35 -16.15 -11.58
CA LEU A 168 13.41 -17.16 -11.75
C LEU A 168 14.40 -17.17 -10.58
N SER A 169 14.83 -16.00 -10.09
CA SER A 169 15.76 -15.94 -8.96
C SER A 169 15.12 -16.41 -7.66
N MET A 170 13.81 -16.21 -7.50
CA MET A 170 13.06 -16.54 -6.30
C MET A 170 12.44 -17.94 -6.31
N ASP A 171 12.54 -18.67 -7.42
CA ASP A 171 11.84 -19.95 -7.66
C ASP A 171 10.31 -19.78 -7.48
N MET A 172 9.78 -18.75 -8.14
CA MET A 172 8.38 -18.36 -8.06
C MET A 172 7.74 -18.32 -9.44
N ASP A 173 6.55 -18.89 -9.56
CA ASP A 173 5.73 -18.82 -10.76
C ASP A 173 5.21 -17.40 -11.00
N MET A 174 5.08 -17.05 -12.29
CA MET A 174 4.51 -15.78 -12.74
C MET A 174 3.02 -15.92 -13.07
N VAL A 175 2.29 -14.80 -12.97
CA VAL A 175 0.96 -14.58 -13.56
C VAL A 175 1.08 -13.39 -14.50
N GLU A 176 1.17 -13.66 -15.80
CA GLU A 176 1.23 -12.62 -16.84
C GLU A 176 -0.15 -11.98 -17.00
N LEU A 177 -0.28 -10.69 -16.71
CA LEU A 177 -1.53 -9.93 -16.84
C LEU A 177 -1.62 -9.35 -18.26
N PRO A 178 -2.78 -9.48 -18.95
CA PRO A 178 -2.94 -9.00 -20.32
C PRO A 178 -3.19 -7.48 -20.41
N PHE A 179 -2.91 -6.73 -19.34
CA PHE A 179 -3.30 -5.34 -19.17
C PHE A 179 -2.21 -4.55 -18.45
N ALA A 180 -2.21 -3.23 -18.62
CA ALA A 180 -1.33 -2.33 -17.89
C ALA A 180 -1.72 -2.28 -16.41
N PHE A 181 -0.74 -2.47 -15.53
CA PHE A 181 -0.95 -2.58 -14.08
C PHE A 181 0.16 -1.92 -13.26
N THR A 182 0.49 -0.70 -13.69
CA THR A 182 1.55 0.16 -13.17
C THR A 182 1.49 0.31 -11.65
N GLY A 183 2.51 -0.19 -10.96
CA GLY A 183 2.48 -0.36 -9.52
C GLY A 183 2.28 0.90 -8.68
N GLY A 184 2.80 2.06 -9.09
CA GLY A 184 2.59 3.32 -8.37
C GLY A 184 1.15 3.82 -8.45
N ASN A 185 0.41 3.36 -9.47
CA ASN A 185 -1.00 3.67 -9.65
C ASN A 185 -1.95 2.55 -9.20
N VAL A 186 -1.47 1.52 -8.50
CA VAL A 186 -2.33 0.44 -7.97
C VAL A 186 -2.04 0.19 -6.51
N ILE A 187 -3.06 0.38 -5.66
CA ILE A 187 -3.04 -0.01 -4.25
C ILE A 187 -4.27 -0.87 -3.93
N THR A 188 -4.13 -1.82 -3.01
CA THR A 188 -5.21 -2.76 -2.63
C THR A 188 -5.33 -2.87 -1.12
N ASP A 189 -6.54 -3.16 -0.66
CA ASP A 189 -6.83 -3.45 0.75
C ASP A 189 -6.56 -4.89 1.18
N GLY A 190 -6.18 -5.75 0.22
CA GLY A 190 -5.95 -7.18 0.46
C GLY A 190 -7.22 -7.99 0.69
N LEU A 191 -8.40 -7.36 0.62
CA LEU A 191 -9.74 -7.93 0.83
C LEU A 191 -10.64 -7.75 -0.41
N GLY A 192 -10.03 -7.73 -1.59
CA GLY A 192 -10.72 -7.67 -2.88
C GLY A 192 -11.10 -6.26 -3.33
N ASN A 193 -10.56 -5.20 -2.72
CA ASN A 193 -10.69 -3.84 -3.22
C ASN A 193 -9.35 -3.34 -3.74
N ALA A 194 -9.35 -2.71 -4.92
CA ALA A 194 -8.19 -2.01 -5.47
C ALA A 194 -8.55 -0.58 -5.87
N PHE A 195 -7.54 0.27 -5.99
CA PHE A 195 -7.66 1.69 -6.28
C PHE A 195 -6.58 2.11 -7.26
N SER A 196 -6.98 2.89 -8.25
CA SER A 196 -6.10 3.61 -9.17
C SER A 196 -6.70 4.97 -9.45
N THR A 197 -5.90 5.92 -9.90
CA THR A 197 -6.47 7.05 -10.62
C THR A 197 -6.92 6.61 -12.02
N CYS A 198 -7.77 7.42 -12.65
CA CYS A 198 -8.43 7.06 -13.88
C CYS A 198 -7.52 7.03 -15.11
N ILE A 199 -6.27 7.53 -15.05
CA ILE A 199 -5.28 7.38 -16.13
C ILE A 199 -5.04 5.91 -16.51
N ILE A 200 -5.20 4.97 -15.57
CA ILE A 200 -5.04 3.52 -15.82
C ILE A 200 -5.95 3.02 -16.95
N LYS A 201 -7.09 3.68 -17.17
CA LYS A 201 -7.99 3.37 -18.29
C LYS A 201 -7.39 3.75 -19.63
N ASN A 202 -6.74 4.90 -19.70
CA ASN A 202 -6.13 5.40 -20.91
C ASN A 202 -4.88 4.59 -21.25
N GLU A 203 -4.10 4.20 -20.24
CA GLU A 203 -2.97 3.26 -20.38
C GLU A 203 -3.42 1.94 -21.02
N ASN A 204 -4.48 1.34 -20.47
CA ASN A 204 -5.04 0.09 -20.99
C ASN A 204 -5.62 0.25 -22.39
N LEU A 205 -6.39 1.31 -22.63
CA LEU A 205 -6.96 1.59 -23.95
C LEU A 205 -5.87 1.80 -25.01
N TYR A 206 -4.77 2.47 -24.66
CA TYR A 206 -3.62 2.64 -25.54
C TYR A 206 -2.95 1.29 -25.88
N GLY A 207 -2.94 0.36 -24.92
CA GLY A 207 -2.52 -1.03 -25.11
C GLY A 207 -3.50 -1.90 -25.91
N GLY A 208 -4.69 -1.39 -26.23
CA GLY A 208 -5.75 -2.12 -26.93
C GLY A 208 -6.73 -2.86 -26.02
N GLU A 209 -6.66 -2.63 -24.71
CA GLU A 209 -7.49 -3.29 -23.69
C GLU A 209 -8.65 -2.38 -23.28
N SER A 210 -9.89 -2.88 -23.33
CA SER A 210 -11.06 -2.10 -22.89
C SER A 210 -11.16 -2.06 -21.36
N GLU A 211 -11.78 -1.00 -20.80
CA GLU A 211 -12.03 -0.90 -19.36
C GLU A 211 -12.81 -2.13 -18.83
N GLU A 212 -13.84 -2.58 -19.55
CA GLU A 212 -14.63 -3.76 -19.17
C GLU A 212 -13.78 -5.02 -19.07
N LYS A 213 -12.90 -5.26 -20.05
CA LYS A 213 -12.06 -6.45 -20.09
C LYS A 213 -10.94 -6.38 -19.04
N PHE A 214 -10.30 -5.22 -18.88
CA PHE A 214 -9.36 -4.95 -17.79
C PHE A 214 -9.97 -5.26 -16.41
N LEU A 215 -11.17 -4.74 -16.13
CA LEU A 215 -11.83 -4.96 -14.83
C LEU A 215 -12.24 -6.44 -14.63
N ALA A 216 -12.67 -7.12 -15.68
CA ALA A 216 -13.01 -8.54 -15.63
C ALA A 216 -11.77 -9.42 -15.38
N ASP A 217 -10.65 -9.12 -16.03
CA ASP A 217 -9.40 -9.85 -15.86
C ASP A 217 -8.75 -9.54 -14.50
N ALA A 218 -8.75 -8.28 -14.05
CA ALA A 218 -8.31 -7.92 -12.70
C ALA A 218 -9.09 -8.69 -11.61
N LYS A 219 -10.41 -8.85 -11.78
CA LYS A 219 -11.23 -9.66 -10.88
C LYS A 219 -10.84 -11.14 -10.91
N SER A 220 -10.79 -11.74 -12.10
CA SER A 220 -10.56 -13.19 -12.25
C SER A 220 -9.13 -13.60 -11.88
N MET A 221 -8.13 -12.79 -12.24
CA MET A 221 -6.71 -13.12 -12.08
C MET A 221 -6.15 -12.68 -10.72
N LEU A 222 -6.63 -11.57 -10.16
CA LEU A 222 -6.08 -10.97 -8.93
C LEU A 222 -7.04 -11.01 -7.74
N GLY A 223 -8.30 -11.40 -7.95
CA GLY A 223 -9.31 -11.41 -6.90
C GLY A 223 -9.84 -10.03 -6.51
N ILE A 224 -9.72 -9.05 -7.42
CA ILE A 224 -10.21 -7.68 -7.19
C ILE A 224 -11.71 -7.63 -7.50
N ASP A 225 -12.53 -7.80 -6.47
CA ASP A 225 -14.00 -7.78 -6.57
C ASP A 225 -14.55 -6.37 -6.85
N ARG A 226 -13.92 -5.33 -6.30
CA ARG A 226 -14.28 -3.91 -6.55
C ARG A 226 -13.03 -3.10 -6.90
N TYR A 227 -13.04 -2.52 -8.10
CA TYR A 227 -12.00 -1.62 -8.56
C TYR A 227 -12.49 -0.17 -8.47
N ASN A 228 -11.84 0.65 -7.66
CA ASN A 228 -12.21 2.04 -7.42
C ASN A 228 -11.32 2.95 -8.29
N LEU A 229 -11.89 3.52 -9.34
CA LEU A 229 -11.20 4.50 -10.19
C LEU A 229 -11.47 5.91 -9.66
N ILE A 230 -10.41 6.55 -9.21
CA ILE A 230 -10.41 7.90 -8.63
C ILE A 230 -10.02 8.92 -9.71
N SER A 231 -10.54 10.15 -9.62
CA SER A 231 -10.13 11.21 -10.56
C SER A 231 -8.61 11.46 -10.53
N ASN A 232 -8.06 11.80 -11.69
CA ASN A 232 -6.73 12.42 -11.79
C ASN A 232 -6.73 13.74 -10.99
N PHE A 233 -5.55 14.13 -10.48
CA PHE A 233 -5.44 15.18 -9.45
C PHE A 233 -4.44 16.28 -9.79
N GLU A 234 -3.67 16.15 -10.87
CA GLU A 234 -2.72 17.17 -11.34
C GLU A 234 -3.12 17.74 -12.71
N PRO A 235 -2.81 19.03 -13.01
CA PRO A 235 -3.06 19.62 -14.32
C PRO A 235 -2.33 18.91 -15.46
N ASP A 236 -1.13 18.40 -15.16
CA ASP A 236 -0.28 17.58 -16.02
C ASP A 236 0.67 16.82 -15.09
N GLY A 237 0.66 15.49 -15.15
CA GLY A 237 1.44 14.66 -14.22
C GLY A 237 1.27 13.18 -14.50
N ILE A 238 2.02 12.35 -13.78
CA ILE A 238 1.91 10.89 -13.86
C ILE A 238 0.58 10.37 -13.30
N GLN A 239 -0.11 11.17 -12.48
CA GLN A 239 -1.38 10.84 -11.85
C GLN A 239 -1.34 9.57 -10.98
N HIS A 240 -0.17 9.12 -10.52
CA HIS A 240 -0.08 7.91 -9.70
C HIS A 240 -0.72 8.11 -8.33
N ILE A 241 -1.55 7.14 -7.92
CA ILE A 241 -2.29 7.20 -6.65
C ILE A 241 -1.36 7.26 -5.42
N ASP A 242 -0.16 6.69 -5.49
CA ASP A 242 0.82 6.72 -4.39
C ASP A 242 1.42 8.11 -4.12
N CYS A 243 1.30 9.05 -5.06
CA CYS A 243 1.66 10.46 -4.92
C CYS A 243 0.54 11.30 -4.31
N PHE A 244 -0.65 10.72 -4.11
CA PHE A 244 -1.83 11.38 -3.57
C PHE A 244 -2.29 10.78 -2.23
N MET A 245 -2.28 9.45 -2.11
CA MET A 245 -2.75 8.75 -0.92
C MET A 245 -2.01 7.45 -0.67
N LYS A 246 -2.08 6.99 0.57
CA LYS A 246 -1.56 5.69 1.00
C LYS A 246 -2.62 4.92 1.78
N MET A 247 -2.75 3.63 1.51
CA MET A 247 -3.58 2.75 2.32
C MET A 247 -2.79 2.28 3.53
N LEU A 248 -3.38 2.36 4.71
CA LEU A 248 -2.72 2.05 5.98
C LEU A 248 -3.06 0.66 6.50
N ASP A 249 -4.32 0.28 6.28
CA ASP A 249 -4.89 -1.04 6.52
C ASP A 249 -6.19 -1.19 5.71
N ASP A 250 -6.95 -2.24 5.99
CA ASP A 250 -8.22 -2.58 5.35
C ASP A 250 -9.37 -1.59 5.61
N GLU A 251 -9.16 -0.56 6.44
CA GLU A 251 -10.20 0.42 6.78
C GLU A 251 -9.77 1.89 6.67
N ARG A 252 -8.47 2.18 6.55
CA ARG A 252 -7.93 3.54 6.67
C ARG A 252 -7.11 3.97 5.46
N LEU A 253 -7.43 5.16 4.97
CA LEU A 253 -6.71 5.86 3.90
C LEU A 253 -6.01 7.09 4.48
N LEU A 254 -4.76 7.34 4.12
CA LEU A 254 -4.01 8.55 4.44
C LEU A 254 -3.86 9.38 3.17
N VAL A 255 -4.55 10.52 3.10
CA VAL A 255 -4.68 11.32 1.87
C VAL A 255 -4.00 12.67 2.04
N MET A 256 -3.18 13.06 1.07
CA MET A 256 -2.47 14.34 1.09
C MET A 256 -3.44 15.53 1.20
N ARG A 257 -2.99 16.60 1.87
CA ARG A 257 -3.73 17.85 2.00
C ARG A 257 -2.78 19.03 1.72
N PRO A 258 -2.93 19.70 0.56
CA PRO A 258 -2.18 20.91 0.25
C PRO A 258 -2.52 22.06 1.22
N PRO A 259 -1.75 23.17 1.24
CA PRO A 259 -2.16 24.37 1.97
C PRO A 259 -3.36 25.05 1.29
N ILE A 260 -4.24 25.70 2.07
CA ILE A 260 -5.53 26.27 1.62
C ILE A 260 -5.41 27.24 0.41
N GLY A 261 -4.26 27.86 0.20
CA GLY A 261 -4.01 28.76 -0.94
C GLY A 261 -3.47 28.08 -2.21
N HIS A 262 -3.15 26.79 -2.16
CA HIS A 262 -2.59 26.07 -3.30
C HIS A 262 -3.70 25.70 -4.30
N PRO A 263 -3.46 25.78 -5.63
CA PRO A 263 -4.47 25.41 -6.64
C PRO A 263 -5.01 23.98 -6.48
N LEU A 264 -4.18 23.04 -6.02
CA LEU A 264 -4.57 21.64 -5.81
C LEU A 264 -5.40 21.40 -4.53
N TYR A 265 -5.51 22.38 -3.61
CA TYR A 265 -6.25 22.19 -2.36
C TYR A 265 -7.70 21.77 -2.64
N THR A 266 -8.41 22.55 -3.46
CA THR A 266 -9.81 22.27 -3.80
C THR A 266 -9.95 20.98 -4.60
N VAL A 267 -8.96 20.63 -5.44
CA VAL A 267 -8.97 19.37 -6.21
C VAL A 267 -8.95 18.19 -5.24
N TYR A 268 -8.03 18.19 -4.27
CA TYR A 268 -7.86 17.09 -3.33
C TYR A 268 -9.05 16.99 -2.37
N GLU A 269 -9.57 18.13 -1.87
CA GLU A 269 -10.79 18.15 -1.07
C GLU A 269 -12.01 17.63 -1.84
N ASN A 270 -12.13 17.93 -3.13
CA ASN A 270 -13.23 17.43 -3.95
C ASN A 270 -13.15 15.92 -4.13
N ILE A 271 -11.96 15.36 -4.39
CA ILE A 271 -11.77 13.91 -4.48
C ILE A 271 -12.14 13.24 -3.14
N VAL A 272 -11.65 13.78 -2.02
CA VAL A 272 -11.97 13.27 -0.67
C VAL A 272 -13.48 13.29 -0.41
N ASN A 273 -14.14 14.42 -0.61
CA ASN A 273 -15.54 14.60 -0.22
C ASN A 273 -16.54 13.96 -1.20
N ASN A 274 -16.22 13.91 -2.49
CA ASN A 274 -17.14 13.47 -3.53
C ASN A 274 -16.88 12.05 -4.01
N GLU A 275 -15.70 11.49 -3.77
CA GLU A 275 -15.32 10.15 -4.24
C GLU A 275 -14.99 9.26 -3.04
N LEU A 276 -13.86 9.51 -2.36
CA LEU A 276 -13.34 8.62 -1.32
C LEU A 276 -14.31 8.43 -0.15
N ALA A 277 -14.98 9.50 0.31
CA ALA A 277 -15.93 9.45 1.43
C ALA A 277 -17.17 8.57 1.16
N LYS A 278 -17.43 8.21 -0.10
CA LYS A 278 -18.56 7.35 -0.49
C LYS A 278 -18.17 5.87 -0.58
N LEU A 279 -16.87 5.57 -0.57
CA LEU A 279 -16.36 4.22 -0.74
C LEU A 279 -16.48 3.43 0.57
N LYS A 280 -16.77 2.14 0.45
CA LYS A 280 -16.91 1.22 1.58
C LYS A 280 -15.83 0.15 1.52
N ASN A 281 -15.27 -0.18 2.67
CA ASN A 281 -14.34 -1.29 2.85
C ASN A 281 -15.04 -2.65 2.69
N ALA A 282 -14.28 -3.74 2.82
CA ALA A 282 -14.80 -5.11 2.71
C ALA A 282 -15.87 -5.45 3.77
N TYR A 283 -15.87 -4.76 4.92
CA TYR A 283 -16.85 -4.91 5.99
C TYR A 283 -18.11 -4.05 5.80
N GLY A 284 -18.20 -3.30 4.69
CA GLY A 284 -19.35 -2.45 4.37
C GLY A 284 -19.37 -1.10 5.11
N ARG A 285 -18.33 -0.77 5.88
CA ARG A 285 -18.15 0.55 6.52
C ARG A 285 -17.47 1.53 5.57
N PRO A 286 -17.73 2.84 5.65
CA PRO A 286 -16.93 3.83 4.94
C PRO A 286 -15.45 3.74 5.33
N TYR A 287 -14.55 3.95 4.38
CA TYR A 287 -13.13 4.11 4.70
C TYR A 287 -12.93 5.34 5.61
N LYS A 288 -12.11 5.19 6.66
CA LYS A 288 -11.69 6.31 7.49
C LYS A 288 -10.57 7.06 6.78
N ILE A 289 -10.85 8.31 6.41
CA ILE A 289 -9.90 9.18 5.72
C ILE A 289 -9.13 9.99 6.77
N LEU A 290 -7.83 9.71 6.89
CA LEU A 290 -6.85 10.50 7.61
C LEU A 290 -6.19 11.48 6.63
N ARG A 291 -5.74 12.63 7.12
CA ARG A 291 -5.08 13.66 6.30
C ARG A 291 -3.58 13.72 6.58
N LEU A 292 -2.81 13.95 5.53
CA LEU A 292 -1.35 14.13 5.56
C LEU A 292 -1.02 15.50 4.96
N ASP A 293 -0.63 16.44 5.81
CA ASP A 293 -0.40 17.81 5.40
C ASP A 293 0.90 17.90 4.58
N THR A 294 0.78 18.44 3.37
CA THR A 294 1.91 18.71 2.48
C THR A 294 2.08 20.22 2.27
N ASP A 295 3.24 20.61 1.75
CA ASP A 295 3.56 21.98 1.41
C ASP A 295 4.45 22.03 0.17
N VAL A 296 4.58 23.22 -0.40
CA VAL A 296 5.41 23.48 -1.56
C VAL A 296 6.89 23.30 -1.20
N TYR A 297 7.58 22.41 -1.91
CA TYR A 297 9.03 22.20 -1.74
C TYR A 297 9.86 22.87 -2.83
N TYR A 298 9.27 23.10 -4.01
CA TYR A 298 9.92 23.74 -5.15
C TYR A 298 8.90 24.34 -6.11
N GLU A 299 9.03 25.63 -6.45
CA GLU A 299 8.10 26.36 -7.31
C GLU A 299 6.62 26.22 -6.86
N ASN A 300 5.80 25.46 -7.58
CA ASN A 300 4.41 25.14 -7.21
C ASN A 300 4.21 23.62 -6.98
N LYS A 301 5.29 22.87 -6.76
CA LYS A 301 5.27 21.41 -6.59
C LYS A 301 5.16 21.06 -5.12
N LEU A 302 4.29 20.10 -4.80
CA LEU A 302 4.02 19.64 -3.44
C LEU A 302 4.91 18.47 -3.05
N ALA A 303 5.30 18.40 -1.78
CA ALA A 303 6.07 17.29 -1.25
C ALA A 303 5.20 16.01 -1.17
N ALA A 304 5.55 14.96 -1.90
CA ALA A 304 4.80 13.70 -1.96
C ALA A 304 5.05 12.79 -0.74
N TYR A 305 4.66 13.23 0.46
CA TYR A 305 4.85 12.44 1.69
C TYR A 305 4.03 11.14 1.72
N SER A 306 2.99 10.99 0.89
CA SER A 306 2.28 9.73 0.72
C SER A 306 3.11 8.68 -0.01
N ASN A 307 4.12 9.10 -0.80
CA ASN A 307 5.04 8.24 -1.56
C ASN A 307 6.09 7.60 -0.64
N SER A 308 5.59 7.03 0.46
CA SER A 308 6.29 6.32 1.53
C SER A 308 6.20 4.81 1.31
N LEU A 309 7.05 4.02 1.97
CA LEU A 309 6.97 2.56 2.00
C LEU A 309 6.60 2.07 3.40
N ILE A 310 5.60 1.20 3.49
CA ILE A 310 5.31 0.40 4.69
C ILE A 310 5.99 -0.96 4.48
N LEU A 311 6.94 -1.30 5.34
CA LEU A 311 7.60 -2.60 5.33
C LEU A 311 7.55 -3.20 6.73
N ASN A 312 6.79 -4.27 6.89
CA ASN A 312 6.58 -4.92 8.17
C ASN A 312 6.11 -3.95 9.25
N LYS A 313 6.97 -3.57 10.21
CA LYS A 313 6.63 -2.66 11.33
C LYS A 313 7.34 -1.31 11.23
N THR A 314 7.87 -0.99 10.04
CA THR A 314 8.58 0.27 9.77
C THR A 314 7.93 1.00 8.59
N ILE A 315 7.88 2.32 8.69
CA ILE A 315 7.42 3.24 7.65
C ILE A 315 8.58 4.14 7.26
N TYR A 316 8.86 4.20 5.97
CA TYR A 316 9.93 4.96 5.35
C TYR A 316 9.34 6.13 4.59
N VAL A 317 9.63 7.36 5.02
CA VAL A 317 9.00 8.58 4.52
C VAL A 317 10.04 9.42 3.75
N PRO A 318 9.77 9.84 2.50
CA PRO A 318 10.65 10.78 1.80
C PRO A 318 10.61 12.17 2.46
N LEU A 319 11.77 12.80 2.64
CA LEU A 319 11.89 14.15 3.18
C LEU A 319 12.38 15.12 2.12
N PHE A 320 11.76 16.29 2.05
CA PHE A 320 11.96 17.28 0.99
C PHE A 320 12.80 18.50 1.42
N GLY A 321 13.27 18.51 2.68
CA GLY A 321 14.13 19.57 3.21
C GLY A 321 13.37 20.83 3.59
N ILE A 322 12.09 20.70 3.94
CA ILE A 322 11.19 21.80 4.31
C ILE A 322 10.62 21.58 5.72
N LYS A 323 10.06 22.62 6.34
CA LYS A 323 9.50 22.53 7.70
C LYS A 323 8.41 21.46 7.81
N GLN A 324 7.68 21.23 6.73
CA GLN A 324 6.60 20.25 6.62
C GLN A 324 7.08 18.80 6.84
N ASP A 325 8.38 18.50 6.64
CA ASP A 325 8.97 17.18 6.90
C ASP A 325 8.66 16.68 8.33
N SER A 326 8.79 17.58 9.31
CA SER A 326 8.57 17.25 10.72
C SER A 326 7.08 16.98 11.05
N VAL A 327 6.17 17.67 10.36
CA VAL A 327 4.72 17.50 10.49
C VAL A 327 4.31 16.16 9.89
N ALA A 328 4.75 15.88 8.67
CA ALA A 328 4.46 14.62 7.98
C ALA A 328 4.92 13.40 8.80
N LEU A 329 6.13 13.44 9.38
CA LEU A 329 6.60 12.37 10.27
C LEU A 329 5.74 12.20 11.53
N SER A 330 5.19 13.29 12.08
CA SER A 330 4.30 13.24 13.25
C SER A 330 2.94 12.65 12.87
N GLU A 331 2.38 13.04 11.74
CA GLU A 331 1.10 12.54 11.23
C GLU A 331 1.19 11.04 10.89
N TRP A 332 2.30 10.60 10.29
CA TRP A 332 2.57 9.17 10.10
C TRP A 332 2.60 8.38 11.41
N ARG A 333 3.26 8.91 12.46
CA ARG A 333 3.30 8.26 13.78
C ARG A 333 1.92 8.20 14.44
N ALA A 334 1.12 9.26 14.29
CA ALA A 334 -0.25 9.29 14.81
C ALA A 334 -1.18 8.34 14.04
N ALA A 335 -1.00 8.25 12.72
CA ALA A 335 -1.80 7.39 11.85
C ALA A 335 -1.46 5.91 12.04
N MET A 336 -0.22 5.55 12.39
CA MET A 336 0.22 4.17 12.53
C MET A 336 0.90 3.90 13.88
N PRO A 337 0.15 3.89 15.01
CA PRO A 337 0.73 3.68 16.33
C PRO A 337 1.55 2.38 16.44
N GLY A 338 2.68 2.45 17.13
CA GLY A 338 3.63 1.35 17.31
C GLY A 338 4.56 1.09 16.11
N TYR A 339 4.30 1.68 14.94
CA TYR A 339 5.23 1.57 13.81
C TYR A 339 6.47 2.47 14.03
N LYS A 340 7.63 2.00 13.59
CA LYS A 340 8.84 2.83 13.52
C LYS A 340 8.73 3.73 12.29
N VAL A 341 8.69 5.05 12.46
CA VAL A 341 8.64 6.01 11.33
C VAL A 341 10.01 6.66 11.14
N LYS A 342 10.63 6.39 9.99
CA LYS A 342 11.98 6.83 9.60
C LYS A 342 11.88 7.74 8.37
N GLY A 343 12.55 8.89 8.40
CA GLY A 343 12.54 9.86 7.29
C GLY A 343 13.88 9.90 6.54
N PHE A 344 13.85 10.05 5.21
CA PHE A 344 15.03 10.04 4.34
C PHE A 344 15.05 11.24 3.40
N ASP A 345 16.02 12.13 3.59
CA ASP A 345 16.38 13.13 2.58
C ASP A 345 17.19 12.47 1.47
N PHE A 346 17.08 13.00 0.24
CA PHE A 346 17.87 12.50 -0.88
C PHE A 346 18.44 13.65 -1.71
N GLN A 347 19.72 13.92 -1.51
CA GLN A 347 20.47 14.96 -2.20
C GLN A 347 21.53 14.31 -3.06
N ILE A 348 21.31 14.28 -4.38
CA ILE A 348 22.09 13.50 -5.34
C ILE A 348 23.60 13.78 -5.26
N ASN A 349 23.99 15.01 -4.96
CA ASN A 349 25.38 15.43 -4.82
C ASN A 349 26.10 14.85 -3.58
N LYS A 350 25.36 14.31 -2.60
CA LYS A 350 25.91 13.66 -1.39
C LYS A 350 26.02 12.15 -1.53
N GLU A 351 25.58 11.61 -2.67
CA GLU A 351 25.32 10.18 -2.82
C GLU A 351 26.42 9.52 -3.65
N PRO A 352 27.10 8.50 -3.11
CA PRO A 352 28.34 7.99 -3.68
C PRO A 352 28.15 7.09 -4.92
N THR A 353 26.93 6.59 -5.13
CA THR A 353 26.66 5.45 -6.03
C THR A 353 25.55 5.71 -7.04
N ILE A 354 25.14 6.98 -7.18
CA ILE A 354 24.14 7.38 -8.17
C ILE A 354 24.79 7.43 -9.55
N SER A 355 24.15 6.79 -10.53
CA SER A 355 24.60 6.78 -11.93
C SER A 355 24.58 8.18 -12.52
N ASP A 356 25.41 8.42 -13.54
CA ASP A 356 25.42 9.69 -14.26
C ASP A 356 24.07 10.00 -14.93
N GLU A 357 23.37 8.96 -15.39
CA GLU A 357 22.02 9.05 -15.93
C GLU A 357 21.02 9.58 -14.89
N ALA A 358 21.00 8.99 -13.68
CA ALA A 358 20.15 9.48 -12.61
C ALA A 358 20.56 10.90 -12.16
N ARG A 359 21.86 11.23 -12.17
CA ARG A 359 22.32 12.61 -11.90
C ARG A 359 21.80 13.60 -12.95
N HIS A 360 21.79 13.22 -14.22
CA HIS A 360 21.27 14.03 -15.31
C HIS A 360 19.75 14.22 -15.20
N HIS A 361 19.02 13.14 -14.88
CA HIS A 361 17.56 13.15 -14.76
C HIS A 361 17.08 14.01 -13.58
N TYR A 362 17.65 13.85 -12.38
CA TYR A 362 17.13 14.47 -11.15
C TYR A 362 17.83 15.77 -10.75
N GLY A 363 18.99 16.08 -11.33
CA GLY A 363 19.81 17.20 -10.88
C GLY A 363 20.26 17.03 -9.43
N ASN A 364 20.01 18.04 -8.57
CA ASN A 364 20.50 18.04 -7.19
C ASN A 364 19.53 17.41 -6.16
N ARG A 365 18.22 17.39 -6.43
CA ARG A 365 17.22 16.82 -5.52
C ARG A 365 16.82 15.46 -6.04
N GLY A 366 16.91 14.45 -5.19
CA GLY A 366 16.61 13.09 -5.60
C GLY A 366 15.14 12.73 -5.54
N TRP A 367 14.32 13.42 -4.74
CA TRP A 367 12.86 13.26 -4.68
C TRP A 367 12.14 14.39 -5.39
N ASN A 368 10.99 14.08 -6.00
CA ASN A 368 10.07 15.06 -6.55
C ASN A 368 8.59 14.70 -6.25
N ASP A 369 7.66 15.47 -6.82
CA ASP A 369 6.20 15.42 -6.63
C ASP A 369 5.53 14.18 -7.23
N GLY A 370 6.11 13.60 -8.30
CA GLY A 370 5.64 12.36 -8.92
C GLY A 370 6.54 11.15 -8.64
N ASP A 371 7.70 11.34 -8.02
CA ASP A 371 8.67 10.27 -7.88
C ASP A 371 9.54 10.44 -6.62
N ALA A 372 9.30 9.55 -5.66
CA ALA A 372 10.05 9.50 -4.43
C ALA A 372 10.31 8.05 -3.97
N LEU A 373 10.22 7.80 -2.66
CA LEU A 373 10.70 6.56 -2.04
C LEU A 373 9.90 5.34 -2.49
N HIS A 374 8.57 5.47 -2.59
CA HIS A 374 7.70 4.36 -2.96
C HIS A 374 7.90 3.92 -4.40
N CYS A 375 8.07 4.87 -5.33
CA CYS A 375 8.33 4.63 -6.76
C CYS A 375 9.59 3.78 -7.03
N ARG A 376 10.56 3.84 -6.11
CA ARG A 376 11.89 3.21 -6.28
C ARG A 376 12.12 2.00 -5.40
N THR A 377 11.04 1.49 -4.81
CA THR A 377 11.06 0.31 -3.94
C THR A 377 9.86 -0.58 -4.20
N ARG A 378 10.04 -1.90 -4.10
CA ARG A 378 8.94 -2.88 -4.19
C ARG A 378 9.08 -3.92 -3.10
N ALA A 379 8.01 -4.23 -2.37
CA ALA A 379 8.05 -5.29 -1.37
C ALA A 379 8.23 -6.66 -2.05
N MET A 380 8.93 -7.58 -1.37
CA MET A 380 8.86 -9.01 -1.64
C MET A 380 8.10 -9.66 -0.50
N TRP A 381 6.82 -9.96 -0.72
CA TRP A 381 5.92 -10.55 0.27
C TRP A 381 6.41 -11.92 0.75
N ASP A 382 5.98 -12.36 1.93
CA ASP A 382 6.27 -13.71 2.43
C ASP A 382 5.30 -14.73 1.79
N PRO A 383 5.79 -15.66 0.93
CA PRO A 383 4.94 -16.66 0.28
C PRO A 383 4.25 -17.61 1.25
N GLN A 384 4.74 -17.68 2.48
CA GLN A 384 4.21 -18.54 3.53
C GLN A 384 3.57 -17.72 4.66
N MET A 385 3.24 -16.44 4.43
CA MET A 385 2.76 -15.54 5.48
C MET A 385 1.61 -16.12 6.32
N LEU A 386 1.61 -15.81 7.60
CA LEU A 386 0.42 -15.94 8.44
C LEU A 386 -0.42 -14.69 8.24
N TYR A 387 -1.38 -14.76 7.32
CA TYR A 387 -2.26 -13.66 6.98
C TYR A 387 -3.31 -13.45 8.07
N MET A 388 -3.49 -12.20 8.49
CA MET A 388 -4.50 -11.79 9.46
C MET A 388 -5.17 -10.49 9.03
N SER A 389 -6.50 -10.43 9.20
CA SER A 389 -7.32 -9.22 9.05
C SER A 389 -8.42 -9.26 10.10
N VAL A 390 -8.75 -8.12 10.70
CA VAL A 390 -9.68 -8.04 11.85
C VAL A 390 -10.75 -7.01 11.53
N ASP A 391 -12.01 -7.48 11.54
CA ASP A 391 -13.19 -6.63 11.51
C ASP A 391 -13.27 -5.90 12.84
N ASN A 392 -12.70 -4.69 12.88
CA ASN A 392 -12.54 -3.98 14.12
C ASN A 392 -13.89 -3.46 14.64
N ILE A 393 -14.01 -3.39 15.97
CA ILE A 393 -15.13 -2.75 16.64
C ILE A 393 -15.03 -1.23 16.36
N PRO A 394 -16.12 -0.57 15.93
CA PRO A 394 -16.14 0.88 15.75
C PRO A 394 -15.64 1.62 16.99
N GLU A 395 -14.95 2.75 16.80
CA GLU A 395 -14.30 3.51 17.88
C GLU A 395 -15.27 3.96 19.00
N SER A 396 -16.58 3.97 18.70
CA SER A 396 -17.64 4.30 19.63
C SER A 396 -18.83 3.38 19.42
N VAL A 397 -19.30 2.74 20.48
CA VAL A 397 -20.42 1.78 20.48
C VAL A 397 -21.36 2.03 21.64
N THR A 398 -22.63 1.63 21.50
CA THR A 398 -23.58 1.64 22.61
C THR A 398 -23.31 0.45 23.56
N PRO A 399 -23.79 0.51 24.81
CA PRO A 399 -23.74 -0.63 25.73
C PRO A 399 -24.41 -1.87 25.12
N ALA A 400 -23.68 -2.98 25.10
CA ALA A 400 -24.13 -4.27 24.58
C ALA A 400 -23.79 -5.39 25.57
N LYS A 401 -24.41 -6.57 25.40
CA LYS A 401 -24.11 -7.75 26.22
C LYS A 401 -22.67 -8.24 26.03
N ASP A 402 -22.18 -8.13 24.80
CA ASP A 402 -20.81 -8.40 24.41
C ASP A 402 -20.50 -7.65 23.11
N TYR A 403 -19.22 -7.56 22.78
CA TYR A 403 -18.70 -6.94 21.57
C TYR A 403 -17.96 -7.99 20.75
N SER A 404 -18.56 -8.39 19.63
CA SER A 404 -18.01 -9.40 18.72
C SER A 404 -16.81 -8.86 17.95
N VAL A 405 -15.75 -9.67 17.87
CA VAL A 405 -14.58 -9.45 17.01
C VAL A 405 -14.46 -10.63 16.06
N ASN A 406 -14.51 -10.36 14.76
CA ASN A 406 -14.23 -11.36 13.73
C ASN A 406 -12.82 -11.15 13.20
N ALA A 407 -12.07 -12.24 13.04
CA ALA A 407 -10.72 -12.23 12.51
C ALA A 407 -10.60 -13.28 11.40
N ILE A 408 -10.08 -12.88 10.25
CA ILE A 408 -9.60 -13.80 9.22
C ILE A 408 -8.17 -14.19 9.60
N ILE A 409 -7.89 -15.48 9.68
CA ILE A 409 -6.56 -16.02 10.01
C ILE A 409 -6.26 -17.17 9.05
N LYS A 410 -5.30 -16.98 8.16
CA LYS A 410 -4.90 -17.96 7.15
C LYS A 410 -3.40 -18.18 7.14
N ALA A 411 -2.97 -19.43 7.29
CA ALA A 411 -1.58 -19.83 7.18
C ALA A 411 -1.25 -20.21 5.72
N TYR A 412 -0.66 -19.28 4.95
CA TYR A 412 -0.20 -19.57 3.59
C TYR A 412 1.03 -20.51 3.56
N SER A 413 1.67 -20.73 4.72
CA SER A 413 2.63 -21.81 4.94
C SER A 413 2.06 -23.20 4.71
N LYS A 414 0.72 -23.34 4.64
CA LYS A 414 -0.03 -24.61 4.59
C LYS A 414 0.17 -25.46 5.85
N MET A 415 0.83 -24.91 6.87
CA MET A 415 0.99 -25.55 8.18
C MET A 415 -0.24 -25.25 9.04
N PRO A 416 -0.66 -26.20 9.91
CA PRO A 416 -1.79 -25.97 10.80
C PRO A 416 -1.57 -24.78 11.73
N LEU A 417 -2.64 -24.01 11.97
CA LEU A 417 -2.68 -23.03 13.07
C LEU A 417 -2.52 -23.74 14.42
N ILE A 418 -1.93 -23.05 15.40
CA ILE A 418 -1.77 -23.54 16.77
C ILE A 418 -3.01 -23.09 17.57
N PRO A 419 -3.95 -23.98 17.93
CA PRO A 419 -5.26 -23.59 18.49
C PRO A 419 -5.18 -22.71 19.73
N GLU A 420 -4.27 -23.02 20.65
CA GLU A 420 -4.05 -22.28 21.89
C GLU A 420 -3.44 -20.88 21.69
N SER A 421 -2.94 -20.59 20.50
CA SER A 421 -2.37 -19.28 20.14
C SER A 421 -3.39 -18.30 19.56
N LEU A 422 -4.55 -18.79 19.12
CA LEU A 422 -5.60 -17.99 18.48
C LEU A 422 -6.35 -17.19 19.55
N LYS A 423 -5.86 -15.99 19.86
CA LYS A 423 -6.31 -15.23 21.04
C LYS A 423 -6.77 -13.82 20.68
N LEU A 424 -7.88 -13.42 21.27
CA LEU A 424 -8.29 -12.03 21.43
C LEU A 424 -7.87 -11.57 22.83
N SER A 425 -6.96 -10.61 22.89
CA SER A 425 -6.48 -10.02 24.14
C SER A 425 -7.09 -8.63 24.32
N TRP A 426 -7.70 -8.35 25.46
CA TRP A 426 -8.32 -7.06 25.74
C TRP A 426 -8.11 -6.58 27.17
N ARG A 427 -8.21 -5.27 27.37
CA ARG A 427 -8.14 -4.64 28.70
C ARG A 427 -8.91 -3.32 28.74
N VAL A 428 -9.20 -2.85 29.95
CA VAL A 428 -9.68 -1.47 30.13
C VAL A 428 -8.49 -0.53 29.98
N LYS A 429 -8.65 0.55 29.20
CA LYS A 429 -7.59 1.54 28.98
C LYS A 429 -7.06 2.07 30.32
N GLY A 430 -5.74 2.00 30.50
CA GLY A 430 -5.06 2.39 31.73
C GLY A 430 -4.76 1.25 32.71
N THR A 431 -5.29 0.04 32.48
CA THR A 431 -4.86 -1.16 33.21
C THR A 431 -3.68 -1.85 32.52
N THR A 432 -2.95 -2.70 33.24
CA THR A 432 -1.78 -3.42 32.71
C THR A 432 -2.07 -4.88 32.37
N GLU A 433 -3.04 -5.50 33.03
CA GLU A 433 -3.39 -6.91 32.84
C GLU A 433 -4.28 -7.12 31.60
N TRP A 434 -3.95 -8.15 30.82
CA TRP A 434 -4.72 -8.57 29.65
C TRP A 434 -5.68 -9.70 30.03
N ASN A 435 -6.92 -9.58 29.58
CA ASN A 435 -7.88 -10.67 29.54
C ASN A 435 -7.76 -11.37 28.18
N GLU A 436 -7.68 -12.69 28.17
CA GLU A 436 -7.53 -13.48 26.95
C GLU A 436 -8.79 -14.31 26.67
N ILE A 437 -9.23 -14.29 25.42
CA ILE A 437 -10.33 -15.11 24.90
C ILE A 437 -9.78 -15.95 23.75
N LEU A 438 -9.97 -17.27 23.80
CA LEU A 438 -9.68 -18.12 22.66
C LEU A 438 -10.69 -17.85 21.55
N LEU A 439 -10.18 -17.65 20.34
CA LEU A 439 -11.00 -17.48 19.16
C LEU A 439 -11.56 -18.83 18.70
N ALA A 440 -12.86 -18.88 18.41
CA ALA A 440 -13.52 -20.05 17.87
C ALA A 440 -13.66 -19.92 16.34
N GLN A 441 -13.33 -20.99 15.61
CA GLN A 441 -13.57 -21.02 14.17
C GLN A 441 -15.07 -21.02 13.87
N THR A 442 -15.47 -20.24 12.87
CA THR A 442 -16.86 -20.20 12.38
C THR A 442 -17.11 -21.26 11.30
N THR A 443 -18.31 -21.30 10.72
CA THR A 443 -18.61 -22.12 9.55
C THR A 443 -17.93 -21.62 8.28
N THR A 444 -17.50 -20.35 8.23
CA THR A 444 -16.75 -19.78 7.12
C THR A 444 -15.27 -20.15 7.26
N PRO A 445 -14.62 -20.69 6.22
CA PRO A 445 -13.19 -20.97 6.24
C PRO A 445 -12.35 -19.75 6.62
N ASP A 446 -11.29 -19.98 7.39
CA ASP A 446 -10.35 -18.98 7.91
C ASP A 446 -10.95 -17.91 8.84
N LEU A 447 -12.27 -17.91 9.06
CA LEU A 447 -12.94 -16.91 9.89
C LEU A 447 -13.08 -17.42 11.32
N TYR A 448 -12.55 -16.64 12.24
CA TYR A 448 -12.54 -16.89 13.68
C TYR A 448 -13.27 -15.77 14.42
N LYS A 449 -13.87 -16.10 15.56
CA LYS A 449 -14.70 -15.18 16.35
C LYS A 449 -14.37 -15.25 17.83
N GLY A 450 -14.32 -14.08 18.47
CA GLY A 450 -14.29 -13.90 19.92
C GLY A 450 -15.25 -12.78 20.33
N SER A 451 -15.59 -12.71 21.62
CA SER A 451 -16.52 -11.70 22.15
C SER A 451 -15.99 -11.09 23.44
N ILE A 452 -15.72 -9.78 23.42
CA ILE A 452 -15.35 -9.02 24.62
C ILE A 452 -16.61 -8.83 25.48
N PRO A 453 -16.58 -9.16 26.79
CA PRO A 453 -17.74 -8.99 27.67
C PRO A 453 -18.24 -7.54 27.76
N ALA A 454 -19.49 -7.35 28.18
CA ALA A 454 -20.06 -6.04 28.44
C ALA A 454 -19.15 -5.17 29.35
N ALA A 455 -19.07 -3.88 29.02
CA ALA A 455 -18.41 -2.86 29.82
C ALA A 455 -19.38 -1.71 30.13
N LYS A 456 -19.09 -0.94 31.18
CA LYS A 456 -19.93 0.20 31.58
C LYS A 456 -19.77 1.36 30.59
N SER A 457 -20.82 2.15 30.40
CA SER A 457 -20.74 3.45 29.72
C SER A 457 -19.61 4.31 30.29
N GLY A 458 -18.90 5.02 29.41
CA GLY A 458 -17.68 5.76 29.69
C GLY A 458 -16.39 4.92 29.69
N THR A 459 -16.46 3.59 29.54
CA THR A 459 -15.26 2.75 29.51
C THR A 459 -14.64 2.72 28.12
N THR A 460 -13.32 2.92 28.02
CA THR A 460 -12.55 2.63 26.81
C THR A 460 -11.85 1.28 26.96
N ILE A 461 -12.02 0.42 25.96
CA ILE A 461 -11.39 -0.89 25.87
C ILE A 461 -10.30 -0.84 24.80
N GLU A 462 -9.15 -1.42 25.11
CA GLU A 462 -8.05 -1.64 24.17
C GLU A 462 -7.91 -3.14 23.90
N TYR A 463 -7.66 -3.53 22.65
CA TYR A 463 -7.55 -4.93 22.28
C TYR A 463 -6.67 -5.18 21.04
N PHE A 464 -6.25 -6.43 20.88
CA PHE A 464 -5.58 -6.95 19.69
C PHE A 464 -5.85 -8.44 19.53
N VAL A 465 -5.66 -8.96 18.32
CA VAL A 465 -5.73 -10.38 18.01
C VAL A 465 -4.33 -10.93 17.77
N ALA A 466 -4.05 -12.16 18.21
CA ALA A 466 -2.80 -12.86 17.97
C ALA A 466 -3.06 -14.26 17.40
N ALA A 467 -2.14 -14.74 16.57
CA ALA A 467 -2.15 -16.11 16.05
C ALA A 467 -0.74 -16.62 15.78
N LYS A 468 -0.59 -17.94 15.81
CA LYS A 468 0.62 -18.67 15.38
C LYS A 468 0.25 -19.88 14.53
N ASP A 469 1.18 -20.26 13.65
CA ASP A 469 1.11 -21.53 12.91
C ASP A 469 2.30 -22.43 13.24
N LYS A 470 2.24 -23.69 12.78
CA LYS A 470 3.32 -24.67 12.96
C LYS A 470 4.52 -24.46 12.00
N SER A 471 4.57 -23.35 11.27
CA SER A 471 5.76 -22.90 10.51
C SER A 471 6.61 -21.90 11.28
N ASP A 472 6.34 -21.73 12.58
CA ASP A 472 6.97 -20.77 13.50
C ASP A 472 6.62 -19.30 13.21
N ARG A 473 5.61 -19.04 12.38
CA ARG A 473 5.10 -17.68 12.16
C ARG A 473 4.16 -17.26 13.28
N SER A 474 4.29 -16.00 13.69
CA SER A 474 3.46 -15.38 14.72
C SER A 474 3.13 -13.97 14.28
N GLU A 475 1.85 -13.63 14.28
CA GLU A 475 1.38 -12.30 13.88
C GLU A 475 0.35 -11.78 14.89
N THR A 476 0.18 -10.46 14.87
CA THR A 476 -0.85 -9.77 15.64
C THR A 476 -1.60 -8.81 14.73
N MET A 477 -2.83 -8.46 15.09
CA MET A 477 -3.57 -7.34 14.50
C MET A 477 -4.08 -6.42 15.62
N PRO A 478 -3.63 -5.13 15.67
CA PRO A 478 -2.66 -4.51 14.76
C PRO A 478 -1.29 -5.18 14.77
N ARG A 479 -0.53 -5.11 13.67
CA ARG A 479 0.79 -5.77 13.53
C ARG A 479 1.82 -5.33 14.56
N THR A 480 1.64 -4.15 15.14
CA THR A 480 2.52 -3.57 16.14
C THR A 480 2.06 -3.81 17.58
N ALA A 481 1.01 -4.61 17.79
CA ALA A 481 0.58 -4.93 19.15
C ALA A 481 1.72 -5.58 19.96
N PRO A 482 1.85 -5.24 21.27
CA PRO A 482 0.95 -4.39 22.05
C PRO A 482 1.22 -2.87 21.96
N ASP A 483 2.21 -2.43 21.18
CA ASP A 483 2.56 -0.99 21.06
C ASP A 483 1.52 -0.20 20.23
N GLY A 484 0.88 -0.86 19.25
CA GLY A 484 -0.30 -0.37 18.55
C GLY A 484 -1.51 -1.25 18.86
N LEU A 485 -2.67 -0.65 19.15
CA LEU A 485 -3.87 -1.35 19.62
C LEU A 485 -5.12 -0.82 18.90
N TYR A 486 -6.10 -1.69 18.71
CA TYR A 486 -7.47 -1.24 18.45
C TYR A 486 -8.08 -0.72 19.76
N SER A 487 -9.01 0.24 19.65
CA SER A 487 -9.68 0.80 20.82
C SER A 487 -11.11 1.20 20.47
N PHE A 488 -12.04 0.98 21.41
CA PHE A 488 -13.40 1.51 21.33
C PHE A 488 -13.87 2.05 22.68
N ASN A 489 -14.76 3.04 22.64
CA ASN A 489 -15.44 3.60 23.80
C ASN A 489 -16.89 3.11 23.86
N VAL A 490 -17.33 2.70 25.06
CA VAL A 490 -18.74 2.39 25.33
C VAL A 490 -19.44 3.66 25.77
N GLN A 491 -20.43 4.12 25.01
CA GLN A 491 -21.16 5.37 25.27
C GLN A 491 -22.10 5.30 26.47
#